data_AF-A0A662WQ43-F1
#
_entry.id   AF-A0A662WQ43-F1
#
_cell.length_a   1.000
_cell.length_b   1.000
_cell.length_c   1.000
_cell.angle_alpha   90.00
_cell.angle_beta   90.00
_cell.angle_gamma   90.00
#
_symmetry.space_group_name_H-M   'P 1'
#
loop_
_entity.id
_entity.type
_entity.pdbx_description
1 polymer ?
#
loop_
_entity_poly.entity_id
_entity_poly.type
_entity_poly.pdbx_seq_one_letter_code
_entity_poly.pdbx_strand_id
1 'polypeptide(L)'
;MTVRASNTTGDFAIERVYNLGGHGGVLVILRLNCYGVWPAAAVSNTDLPSTPPQVEMLEGLRLLYPAPNAQYKSPLTFRFQLLTPDLGQLVAAYAGHHWICLQLDGAWRRCIGIDSAVRVVERIDAGNHTVRIVLSDSPTPETGRLLRQSEEVAFVILSDEDFESYMRQQRLDDLALYGSASGDDKNIGLLDWFRLQQQSAQGDEDSQVTHEVDAATGEIKISNRDDTPSRKAANSEPPFLIIGVKTRLVAGFPFRQAIRQTWASQANLPREVRVFFAGCRLPADATDELRRAVTFEQRMYGGDLLTDALACDDSYAALTEKVKEFLHFVGSDLVFRRAEYVMIADEDVYLRADELATQLVDLGPLHDLYAGHVKEGHLFRPERDPQRRYYLPESEYPIDEFPPFAWGPHYLMSMDVVEFIADNREELQGLRGLDDVSVALWLLAIQVHPQHLDVFKNLREAPCTDDIVAYADLGPSAMRVIQSNLRSGRSFCHGFNALTWDKDAFQQLVSTDSS
;
A
#
# COMPACT_ATOMS: atom_id res chain seq x y z
N MET A 1 -28.81 11.34 -10.78
CA MET A 1 -28.41 10.36 -11.79
C MET A 1 -29.32 9.16 -11.65
N THR A 2 -30.00 8.75 -12.73
CA THR A 2 -30.94 7.63 -12.74
C THR A 2 -30.19 6.42 -13.31
N VAL A 3 -29.82 5.46 -12.45
CA VAL A 3 -29.21 4.19 -12.90
C VAL A 3 -30.35 3.27 -13.33
N ARG A 4 -30.39 2.89 -14.62
CA ARG A 4 -31.28 1.83 -15.12
C ARG A 4 -30.50 0.52 -15.09
N ALA A 5 -30.92 -0.41 -14.24
CA ALA A 5 -30.44 -1.79 -14.26
C ALA A 5 -31.14 -2.58 -15.39
N SER A 6 -30.36 -3.27 -16.22
CA SER A 6 -30.84 -4.18 -17.25
C SER A 6 -31.01 -5.59 -16.69
N ASN A 7 -32.25 -6.07 -16.67
CA ASN A 7 -32.68 -7.48 -16.65
C ASN A 7 -31.97 -8.48 -15.71
N THR A 8 -31.76 -8.10 -14.45
CA THR A 8 -31.61 -9.06 -13.35
C THR A 8 -32.61 -8.70 -12.25
N THR A 9 -33.55 -9.58 -11.95
CA THR A 9 -34.46 -9.45 -10.81
C THR A 9 -33.74 -9.85 -9.53
N GLY A 10 -32.84 -8.99 -9.07
CA GLY A 10 -32.41 -8.90 -7.68
C GLY A 10 -32.61 -7.44 -7.27
N ASP A 11 -33.41 -7.19 -6.24
CA ASP A 11 -33.61 -5.83 -5.74
C ASP A 11 -32.32 -5.38 -5.02
N PHE A 12 -31.50 -4.58 -5.70
CA PHE A 12 -30.41 -3.83 -5.09
C PHE A 12 -31.00 -2.57 -4.44
N ALA A 13 -30.94 -2.48 -3.11
CA ALA A 13 -31.22 -1.24 -2.43
C ALA A 13 -29.91 -0.44 -2.30
N ILE A 14 -29.85 0.74 -2.94
CA ILE A 14 -28.83 1.74 -2.61
C ILE A 14 -29.17 2.25 -1.22
N GLU A 15 -28.33 1.93 -0.24
CA GLU A 15 -28.60 2.31 1.15
C GLU A 15 -28.19 3.77 1.37
N ARG A 16 -26.96 4.13 1.00
CA ARG A 16 -26.45 5.52 1.04
C ARG A 16 -25.33 5.75 0.02
N VAL A 17 -25.24 6.98 -0.48
CA VAL A 17 -24.16 7.47 -1.35
C VAL A 17 -23.40 8.54 -0.59
N TYR A 18 -22.10 8.34 -0.38
CA TYR A 18 -21.25 9.30 0.30
C TYR A 18 -20.21 9.88 -0.65
N ASN A 19 -19.99 11.19 -0.56
CA ASN A 19 -18.99 11.91 -1.33
C ASN A 19 -17.78 12.14 -0.41
N LEU A 20 -16.63 11.57 -0.77
CA LEU A 20 -15.39 11.72 0.01
C LEU A 20 -14.67 13.07 -0.22
N GLY A 21 -15.30 14.01 -0.94
CA GLY A 21 -14.84 15.39 -1.05
C GLY A 21 -13.77 15.66 -2.11
N GLY A 22 -13.73 16.90 -2.59
CA GLY A 22 -12.72 17.47 -3.49
C GLY A 22 -12.90 17.16 -4.99
N HIS A 23 -12.75 15.91 -5.40
CA HIS A 23 -12.50 15.57 -6.82
C HIS A 23 -13.18 14.29 -7.34
N GLY A 24 -14.30 13.86 -6.74
CA GLY A 24 -15.22 12.91 -7.37
C GLY A 24 -15.20 11.46 -6.86
N GLY A 25 -14.52 11.18 -5.74
CA GLY A 25 -14.64 9.87 -5.07
C GLY A 25 -16.03 9.68 -4.46
N VAL A 26 -16.76 8.65 -4.92
CA VAL A 26 -18.09 8.30 -4.41
C VAL A 26 -18.02 6.91 -3.77
N LEU A 27 -18.30 6.83 -2.48
CA LEU A 27 -18.51 5.57 -1.76
C LEU A 27 -19.99 5.19 -1.86
N VAL A 28 -20.30 4.04 -2.46
CA VAL A 28 -21.68 3.55 -2.63
C VAL A 28 -21.84 2.25 -1.85
N ILE A 29 -22.71 2.26 -0.84
CA ILE A 29 -23.05 1.07 -0.07
C ILE A 29 -24.30 0.43 -0.70
N LEU A 30 -24.16 -0.80 -1.18
CA LEU A 30 -25.25 -1.61 -1.75
C LEU A 30 -25.56 -2.78 -0.82
N ARG A 31 -26.85 -2.95 -0.48
CA ARG A 31 -27.32 -4.11 0.27
C ARG A 31 -28.10 -5.04 -0.65
N LEU A 32 -27.71 -6.32 -0.70
CA LEU A 32 -28.36 -7.35 -1.49
C LEU A 32 -29.41 -8.09 -0.63
N ASN A 33 -30.69 -7.98 -1.01
CA ASN A 33 -31.75 -8.78 -0.39
C ASN A 33 -32.11 -9.95 -1.31
N CYS A 34 -31.63 -11.15 -1.00
CA CYS A 34 -32.03 -12.37 -1.71
C CYS A 34 -33.09 -13.14 -0.93
N TYR A 35 -34.36 -13.01 -1.33
CA TYR A 35 -35.42 -13.97 -1.03
C TYR A 35 -35.95 -14.58 -2.32
N GLY A 36 -35.85 -15.91 -2.47
CA GLY A 36 -36.72 -16.66 -3.38
C GLY A 36 -36.06 -17.74 -4.24
N VAL A 37 -36.44 -18.99 -3.96
CA VAL A 37 -36.25 -20.18 -4.80
C VAL A 37 -37.07 -20.04 -6.09
N TRP A 38 -36.50 -20.41 -7.25
CA TRP A 38 -37.22 -20.49 -8.53
C TRP A 38 -37.40 -21.94 -8.99
N PRO A 39 -38.55 -22.32 -9.57
CA PRO A 39 -38.68 -23.54 -10.35
C PRO A 39 -38.23 -23.29 -11.80
N ALA A 40 -37.68 -24.34 -12.42
CA ALA A 40 -37.25 -24.33 -13.82
C ALA A 40 -38.45 -24.18 -14.77
N ALA A 41 -38.37 -23.20 -15.67
CA ALA A 41 -39.23 -23.11 -16.85
C ALA A 41 -38.34 -23.01 -18.10
N ALA A 42 -38.52 -23.97 -19.01
CA ALA A 42 -37.89 -23.98 -20.33
C ALA A 42 -38.51 -22.90 -21.22
N VAL A 43 -37.67 -22.14 -21.93
CA VAL A 43 -38.10 -21.21 -22.99
C VAL A 43 -37.46 -21.64 -24.30
N SER A 44 -38.30 -21.78 -25.33
CA SER A 44 -37.94 -22.24 -26.68
C SER A 44 -37.23 -21.15 -27.49
N ASN A 45 -36.23 -21.59 -28.25
CA ASN A 45 -35.58 -20.83 -29.32
C ASN A 45 -36.59 -20.44 -30.41
N THR A 46 -36.80 -19.15 -30.63
CA THR A 46 -36.95 -18.54 -31.96
C THR A 46 -36.87 -17.01 -31.85
N ASP A 47 -36.16 -16.42 -32.82
CA ASP A 47 -36.10 -14.99 -33.19
C ASP A 47 -35.05 -14.11 -32.49
N LEU A 48 -33.80 -14.24 -32.97
CA LEU A 48 -32.74 -13.23 -32.85
C LEU A 48 -32.94 -12.11 -33.88
N PRO A 49 -33.10 -10.84 -33.46
CA PRO A 49 -32.75 -9.72 -34.31
C PRO A 49 -31.23 -9.46 -34.21
N SER A 50 -30.62 -9.33 -35.39
CA SER A 50 -29.33 -8.70 -35.70
C SER A 50 -28.56 -8.02 -34.56
N THR A 51 -27.32 -8.50 -34.34
CA THR A 51 -26.13 -7.81 -33.79
C THR A 51 -26.38 -6.56 -32.94
N PRO A 52 -26.11 -6.57 -31.62
CA PRO A 52 -26.11 -5.35 -30.83
C PRO A 52 -25.00 -4.40 -31.31
N PRO A 53 -25.18 -3.07 -31.18
CA PRO A 53 -24.16 -2.10 -31.58
C PRO A 53 -22.88 -2.35 -30.78
N GLN A 54 -21.75 -2.43 -31.46
CA GLN A 54 -20.42 -2.48 -30.83
C GLN A 54 -20.23 -1.21 -30.01
N VAL A 55 -20.52 -1.26 -28.71
CA VAL A 55 -20.01 -0.27 -27.76
C VAL A 55 -18.49 -0.37 -27.85
N GLU A 56 -17.82 0.74 -28.17
CA GLU A 56 -16.37 0.78 -28.21
C GLU A 56 -15.86 0.56 -26.77
N MET A 57 -15.55 -0.70 -26.43
CA MET A 57 -15.22 -1.13 -25.06
C MET A 57 -13.93 -0.49 -24.53
N LEU A 58 -13.09 0.05 -25.42
CA LEU A 58 -11.87 0.78 -25.05
C LEU A 58 -12.07 2.27 -25.27
N GLU A 59 -12.23 3.02 -24.19
CA GLU A 59 -12.39 4.47 -24.19
C GLU A 59 -11.07 5.19 -24.50
N GLY A 60 -9.93 4.60 -24.13
CA GLY A 60 -8.63 5.21 -24.33
C GLY A 60 -7.44 4.30 -24.01
N LEU A 61 -6.26 4.73 -24.47
CA LEU A 61 -5.00 4.05 -24.24
C LEU A 61 -3.98 5.08 -23.75
N ARG A 62 -3.41 4.85 -22.57
CA ARG A 62 -2.49 5.81 -21.94
C ARG A 62 -1.16 5.15 -21.60
N LEU A 63 -0.06 5.80 -21.96
CA LEU A 63 1.26 5.43 -21.46
C LEU A 63 1.42 6.02 -20.04
N LEU A 64 1.77 5.16 -19.08
CA LEU A 64 2.05 5.56 -17.69
C LEU A 64 3.54 5.76 -17.46
N TYR A 65 4.37 4.98 -18.15
CA TYR A 65 5.82 5.07 -18.05
C TYR A 65 6.48 4.67 -19.38
N PRO A 66 7.47 5.44 -19.88
CA PRO A 66 8.10 6.63 -19.27
C PRO A 66 7.15 7.83 -19.14
N ALA A 67 7.46 8.72 -18.18
CA ALA A 67 6.79 9.99 -18.01
C ALA A 67 7.35 11.03 -19.00
N PRO A 68 6.53 12.01 -19.45
CA PRO A 68 6.98 13.05 -20.38
C PRO A 68 8.18 13.82 -19.85
N ASN A 69 9.22 13.93 -20.68
CA ASN A 69 10.47 14.65 -20.44
C ASN A 69 11.27 14.17 -19.21
N ALA A 70 11.01 12.95 -18.74
CA ALA A 70 11.76 12.35 -17.63
C ALA A 70 13.03 11.64 -18.11
N GLN A 71 13.96 11.46 -17.17
CA GLN A 71 15.29 10.87 -17.40
C GLN A 71 15.37 9.48 -16.76
N TYR A 72 15.89 8.51 -17.51
CA TYR A 72 15.90 7.10 -17.11
C TYR A 72 17.22 6.40 -17.44
N LYS A 73 17.37 5.18 -16.92
CA LYS A 73 18.45 4.24 -17.24
C LYS A 73 17.90 3.05 -18.04
N SER A 74 18.71 2.53 -18.94
CA SER A 74 18.45 1.30 -19.70
C SER A 74 18.82 0.05 -18.87
N PRO A 75 18.05 -1.06 -18.93
CA PRO A 75 16.84 -1.28 -19.72
C PRO A 75 15.60 -0.61 -19.10
N LEU A 76 14.69 -0.15 -19.96
CA LEU A 76 13.47 0.54 -19.56
C LEU A 76 12.26 -0.40 -19.61
N THR A 77 11.45 -0.41 -18.55
CA THR A 77 10.18 -1.14 -18.51
C THR A 77 9.02 -0.21 -18.83
N PHE A 78 8.30 -0.44 -19.92
CA PHE A 78 7.13 0.36 -20.30
C PHE A 78 5.88 -0.07 -19.54
N ARG A 79 5.06 0.91 -19.14
CA ARG A 79 3.76 0.67 -18.50
C ARG A 79 2.69 1.50 -19.15
N PHE A 80 1.49 0.95 -19.17
CA PHE A 80 0.35 1.58 -19.81
C PHE A 80 -0.95 1.18 -19.13
N GLN A 81 -2.00 1.94 -19.44
CA GLN A 81 -3.34 1.76 -18.93
C GLN A 81 -4.32 1.69 -20.11
N LEU A 82 -5.21 0.71 -20.03
CA LEU A 82 -6.39 0.62 -20.87
C LEU A 82 -7.52 1.35 -20.14
N LEU A 83 -8.04 2.42 -20.73
CA LEU A 83 -9.19 3.14 -20.19
C LEU A 83 -10.45 2.45 -20.70
N THR A 84 -11.14 1.76 -19.81
CA THR A 84 -12.37 1.00 -20.12
C THR A 84 -13.26 0.97 -18.88
N PRO A 85 -14.59 1.01 -19.04
CA PRO A 85 -15.54 0.85 -17.93
C PRO A 85 -15.57 -0.59 -17.39
N ASP A 86 -15.15 -1.57 -18.19
CA ASP A 86 -15.10 -2.98 -17.80
C ASP A 86 -13.91 -3.68 -18.47
N LEU A 87 -12.83 -3.85 -17.71
CA LEU A 87 -11.61 -4.49 -18.19
C LEU A 87 -11.78 -6.00 -18.38
N GLY A 88 -12.71 -6.64 -17.66
CA GLY A 88 -13.01 -8.07 -17.82
C GLY A 88 -13.64 -8.36 -19.17
N GLN A 89 -14.68 -7.61 -19.53
CA GLN A 89 -15.32 -7.71 -20.83
C GLN A 89 -14.37 -7.35 -21.96
N LEU A 90 -13.54 -6.32 -21.78
CA LEU A 90 -12.53 -5.95 -22.76
C LEU A 90 -11.56 -7.11 -23.00
N VAL A 91 -10.95 -7.66 -21.94
CA VAL A 91 -10.01 -8.78 -22.07
C VAL A 91 -10.71 -10.00 -22.66
N ALA A 92 -11.92 -10.36 -22.22
CA ALA A 92 -12.67 -11.49 -22.77
C ALA A 92 -12.95 -11.34 -24.28
N ALA A 93 -13.22 -10.12 -24.74
CA ALA A 93 -13.47 -9.85 -26.16
C ALA A 93 -12.18 -9.74 -26.99
N TYR A 94 -11.10 -9.23 -26.40
CA TYR A 94 -9.91 -8.83 -27.15
C TYR A 94 -8.74 -9.84 -27.03
N ALA A 95 -8.75 -10.70 -26.00
CA ALA A 95 -7.73 -11.72 -25.77
C ALA A 95 -7.55 -12.62 -27.00
N GLY A 96 -6.30 -12.88 -27.37
CA GLY A 96 -5.94 -13.69 -28.55
C GLY A 96 -6.20 -13.04 -29.92
N HIS A 97 -6.84 -11.88 -29.97
CA HIS A 97 -7.22 -11.18 -31.21
C HIS A 97 -6.67 -9.76 -31.32
N HIS A 98 -6.14 -9.21 -30.24
CA HIS A 98 -5.64 -7.85 -30.18
C HIS A 98 -4.30 -7.78 -29.45
N TRP A 99 -3.42 -6.93 -29.97
CA TRP A 99 -2.06 -6.75 -29.48
C TRP A 99 -1.78 -5.29 -29.18
N ILE A 100 -1.08 -5.06 -28.08
CA ILE A 100 -0.51 -3.77 -27.72
C ILE A 100 0.93 -3.76 -28.19
N CYS A 101 1.19 -2.91 -29.17
CA CYS A 101 2.48 -2.77 -29.84
C CYS A 101 3.18 -1.50 -29.39
N LEU A 102 4.47 -1.63 -29.05
CA LEU A 102 5.33 -0.51 -28.71
C LEU A 102 5.98 0.05 -29.98
N GLN A 103 5.87 1.37 -30.17
CA GLN A 103 6.60 2.09 -31.20
C GLN A 103 7.60 3.03 -30.51
N LEU A 104 8.90 2.79 -30.72
CA LEU A 104 10.01 3.55 -30.14
C LEU A 104 10.78 4.23 -31.28
N ASP A 105 10.85 5.55 -31.27
CA ASP A 105 11.45 6.39 -32.31
C ASP A 105 10.93 6.09 -33.72
N GLY A 106 9.62 5.88 -33.82
CA GLY A 106 8.94 5.51 -35.06
C GLY A 106 9.12 4.04 -35.49
N ALA A 107 10.03 3.28 -34.86
CA ALA A 107 10.24 1.87 -35.14
C ALA A 107 9.38 0.96 -34.25
N TRP A 108 8.74 -0.04 -34.85
CA TRP A 108 8.02 -1.07 -34.11
C TRP A 108 8.98 -1.96 -33.33
N ARG A 109 8.62 -2.22 -32.08
CA ARG A 109 9.35 -3.09 -31.16
C ARG A 109 8.51 -4.32 -30.86
N ARG A 110 8.26 -4.58 -29.58
CA ARG A 110 7.48 -5.73 -29.14
C ARG A 110 5.98 -5.43 -29.17
N CYS A 111 5.22 -6.43 -29.60
CA CYS A 111 3.78 -6.52 -29.39
C CYS A 111 3.47 -7.58 -28.34
N ILE A 112 2.57 -7.28 -27.42
CA ILE A 112 2.07 -8.22 -26.41
C ILE A 112 0.56 -8.33 -26.53
N GLY A 113 0.01 -9.51 -26.25
CA GLY A 113 -1.45 -9.69 -26.16
C GLY A 113 -2.05 -8.79 -25.07
N ILE A 114 -3.30 -8.37 -25.23
CA ILE A 114 -3.98 -7.53 -24.22
C ILE A 114 -4.13 -8.23 -22.86
N ASP A 115 -4.15 -9.56 -22.87
CA ASP A 115 -4.23 -10.48 -21.74
C ASP A 115 -2.86 -10.87 -21.16
N SER A 116 -1.78 -10.35 -21.75
CA SER A 116 -0.42 -10.71 -21.37
C SER A 116 0.03 -10.01 -20.08
N ALA A 117 0.42 -10.80 -19.08
CA ALA A 117 1.12 -10.30 -17.89
C ALA A 117 2.62 -9.97 -18.15
N VAL A 118 3.12 -10.18 -19.37
CA VAL A 118 4.53 -9.92 -19.73
C VAL A 118 4.81 -8.42 -19.73
N ARG A 119 5.80 -8.01 -18.93
CA ARG A 119 6.33 -6.64 -18.93
C ARG A 119 7.09 -6.36 -20.24
N VAL A 120 6.80 -5.22 -20.86
CA VAL A 120 7.55 -4.74 -22.03
C VAL A 120 8.83 -4.08 -21.53
N VAL A 121 9.97 -4.75 -21.73
CA VAL A 121 11.29 -4.27 -21.31
C VAL A 121 12.18 -4.16 -22.53
N GLU A 122 12.72 -2.97 -22.78
CA GLU A 122 13.62 -2.72 -23.92
C GLU A 122 14.97 -2.21 -23.44
N ARG A 123 16.03 -2.65 -24.13
CA ARG A 123 17.35 -2.02 -24.04
C ARG A 123 17.40 -0.90 -25.06
N ILE A 124 17.57 0.31 -24.57
CA ILE A 124 17.56 1.55 -25.36
C ILE A 124 18.93 2.20 -25.19
N ASP A 125 19.48 2.73 -26.28
CA ASP A 125 20.74 3.47 -26.26
C ASP A 125 20.57 4.81 -25.55
N ALA A 126 21.66 5.46 -25.13
CA ALA A 126 21.59 6.77 -24.51
C ALA A 126 21.19 7.85 -25.53
N GLY A 127 20.30 8.76 -25.14
CA GLY A 127 19.79 9.80 -26.02
C GLY A 127 18.36 10.24 -25.70
N ASN A 128 17.83 11.10 -26.57
CA ASN A 128 16.43 11.52 -26.53
C ASN A 128 15.61 10.54 -27.37
N HIS A 129 14.50 10.07 -26.79
CA HIS A 129 13.64 9.08 -27.41
C HIS A 129 12.17 9.53 -27.35
N THR A 130 11.38 8.97 -28.25
CA THR A 130 9.93 9.12 -28.29
C THR A 130 9.28 7.75 -28.30
N VAL A 131 8.18 7.61 -27.58
CA VAL A 131 7.44 6.35 -27.52
C VAL A 131 5.95 6.58 -27.59
N ARG A 132 5.26 5.65 -28.25
CA ARG A 132 3.81 5.49 -28.15
C ARG A 132 3.46 4.01 -28.15
N ILE A 133 2.28 3.71 -27.66
CA ILE A 133 1.68 2.38 -27.74
C ILE A 133 0.47 2.41 -28.67
N VAL A 134 0.30 1.32 -29.40
CA VAL A 134 -0.74 1.19 -30.41
C VAL A 134 -1.43 -0.15 -30.25
N LEU A 135 -2.76 -0.12 -30.19
CA LEU A 135 -3.59 -1.31 -30.26
C LEU A 135 -3.74 -1.72 -31.73
N SER A 136 -3.42 -2.97 -32.02
CA SER A 136 -3.46 -3.59 -33.35
C SER A 136 -4.29 -4.88 -33.31
N ASP A 137 -4.96 -5.20 -34.41
CA ASP A 137 -5.63 -6.49 -34.62
C ASP A 137 -4.67 -7.62 -35.09
N SER A 138 -3.37 -7.31 -35.15
CA SER A 138 -2.31 -8.24 -35.54
C SER A 138 -1.08 -8.08 -34.65
N PRO A 139 -0.33 -9.17 -34.35
CA PRO A 139 0.97 -9.08 -33.70
C PRO A 139 2.06 -8.46 -34.59
N THR A 140 1.78 -8.27 -35.88
CA THR A 140 2.64 -7.56 -36.85
C THR A 140 1.99 -6.22 -37.20
N PRO A 141 2.33 -5.14 -36.49
CA PRO A 141 1.65 -3.85 -36.59
C PRO A 141 1.87 -3.15 -37.94
N GLU A 142 2.87 -3.54 -38.72
CA GLU A 142 3.09 -3.02 -40.07
C GLU A 142 2.03 -3.45 -41.08
N THR A 143 1.44 -4.64 -40.86
CA THR A 143 0.44 -5.24 -41.77
C THR A 143 -0.95 -5.27 -41.14
N GLY A 144 -1.04 -5.12 -39.81
CA GLY A 144 -2.29 -5.08 -39.07
C GLY A 144 -3.04 -3.77 -39.21
N ARG A 145 -4.34 -3.80 -38.92
CA ARG A 145 -5.13 -2.59 -38.72
C ARG A 145 -4.82 -2.00 -37.36
N LEU A 146 -4.35 -0.76 -37.37
CA LEU A 146 -4.19 0.04 -36.16
C LEU A 146 -5.56 0.53 -35.70
N LEU A 147 -5.93 0.19 -34.47
CA LEU A 147 -7.27 0.44 -33.94
C LEU A 147 -7.28 1.71 -33.08
N ARG A 148 -6.29 1.87 -32.20
CA ARG A 148 -6.18 3.01 -31.29
C ARG A 148 -4.73 3.24 -30.89
N GLN A 149 -4.35 4.47 -30.58
CA GLN A 149 -2.99 4.83 -30.16
C GLN A 149 -3.01 5.78 -28.97
N SER A 150 -1.96 5.73 -28.15
CA SER A 150 -1.73 6.74 -27.11
C SER A 150 -1.19 8.03 -27.69
N GLU A 151 -1.13 9.08 -26.86
CA GLU A 151 -0.23 10.20 -27.11
C GLU A 151 1.22 9.73 -27.16
N GLU A 152 2.05 10.47 -27.88
CA GLU A 152 3.48 10.25 -27.93
C GLU A 152 4.18 10.93 -26.76
N VAL A 153 5.09 10.19 -26.12
CA VAL A 153 5.81 10.63 -24.94
C VAL A 153 7.29 10.73 -25.25
N ALA A 154 7.87 11.91 -25.06
CA ALA A 154 9.30 12.12 -25.13
C ALA A 154 9.97 11.81 -23.79
N PHE A 155 11.17 11.22 -23.81
CA PHE A 155 11.97 10.90 -22.61
C PHE A 155 13.46 10.80 -22.95
N VAL A 156 14.31 10.72 -21.93
CA VAL A 156 15.77 10.65 -22.11
C VAL A 156 16.31 9.38 -21.45
N ILE A 157 17.17 8.65 -22.17
CA ILE A 157 18.01 7.60 -21.60
C ILE A 157 19.39 8.18 -21.36
N LEU A 158 19.83 8.14 -20.10
CA LEU A 158 21.15 8.59 -19.69
C LEU A 158 22.18 7.46 -19.82
N SER A 159 23.45 7.83 -19.98
CA SER A 159 24.56 6.90 -19.77
C SER A 159 24.59 6.44 -18.31
N ASP A 160 25.31 5.36 -18.01
CA ASP A 160 25.43 4.86 -16.63
C ASP A 160 25.99 5.94 -15.68
N GLU A 161 27.03 6.67 -16.11
CA GLU A 161 27.68 7.72 -15.36
C GLU A 161 26.78 8.95 -15.16
N ASP A 162 26.08 9.38 -16.22
CA ASP A 162 25.17 10.51 -16.15
C ASP A 162 23.96 10.18 -15.27
N PHE A 163 23.45 8.95 -15.34
CA PHE A 163 22.34 8.50 -14.51
C PHE A 163 22.72 8.46 -13.03
N GLU A 164 23.91 7.95 -12.70
CA GLU A 164 24.40 7.97 -11.32
C GLU A 164 24.57 9.40 -10.79
N SER A 165 25.07 10.31 -11.63
CA SER A 165 25.22 11.74 -11.30
C SER A 165 23.87 12.42 -11.11
N TYR A 166 22.91 12.17 -12.00
CA TYR A 166 21.52 12.63 -11.89
C TYR A 166 20.87 12.14 -10.59
N MET A 167 20.97 10.85 -10.29
CA MET A 167 20.40 10.27 -9.06
C MET A 167 21.11 10.80 -7.80
N ARG A 168 22.41 11.11 -7.86
CA ARG A 168 23.12 11.76 -6.75
C ARG A 168 22.59 13.17 -6.53
N GLN A 169 22.43 13.96 -7.59
CA GLN A 169 21.90 15.31 -7.49
C GLN A 169 20.45 15.31 -6.98
N GLN A 170 19.59 14.46 -7.52
CA GLN A 170 18.20 14.37 -7.06
C GLN A 170 18.10 14.04 -5.57
N ARG A 171 18.96 13.15 -5.05
CA ARG A 171 19.00 12.87 -3.60
C ARG A 171 19.45 14.08 -2.77
N LEU A 172 20.37 14.88 -3.29
CA LEU A 172 20.76 16.14 -2.63
C LEU A 172 19.61 17.14 -2.63
N ASP A 173 18.83 17.21 -3.72
CA ASP A 173 17.65 18.06 -3.81
C ASP A 173 16.55 17.58 -2.85
N ASP A 174 16.30 16.26 -2.78
CA ASP A 174 15.37 15.64 -1.82
C ASP A 174 15.79 15.94 -0.36
N LEU A 175 17.10 15.85 -0.06
CA LEU A 175 17.66 16.23 1.25
C LEU A 175 17.50 17.73 1.53
N ALA A 176 17.68 18.58 0.53
CA ALA A 176 17.52 20.03 0.67
C ALA A 176 16.06 20.41 0.97
N LEU A 177 15.08 19.70 0.39
CA LEU A 177 13.66 19.88 0.68
C LEU A 177 13.29 19.50 2.12
N TYR A 178 13.96 18.49 2.68
CA TYR A 178 13.76 18.06 4.05
C TYR A 178 14.52 18.95 5.07
N GLY A 179 15.65 19.54 4.65
CA GLY A 179 16.51 20.37 5.49
C GLY A 179 17.48 19.54 6.33
N SER A 180 18.58 20.16 6.78
CA SER A 180 19.53 19.54 7.71
C SER A 180 18.93 19.45 9.12
N ALA A 181 17.91 18.63 9.30
CA ALA A 181 17.48 18.22 10.63
C ALA A 181 18.55 17.29 11.20
N SER A 182 19.31 17.81 12.17
CA SER A 182 20.14 17.11 13.17
C SER A 182 20.50 15.65 12.85
N GLY A 183 21.78 15.38 12.56
CA GLY A 183 22.60 14.16 12.78
C GLY A 183 22.03 12.72 12.85
N ASP A 184 20.78 12.52 13.25
CA ASP A 184 20.05 11.27 13.48
C ASP A 184 19.34 10.71 12.22
N ASP A 185 19.30 11.45 11.11
CA ASP A 185 18.47 11.11 9.93
C ASP A 185 19.15 10.25 8.85
N LYS A 186 20.17 9.49 9.24
CA LYS A 186 20.65 8.39 8.39
C LYS A 186 19.63 7.26 8.51
N ASN A 187 19.20 6.68 7.38
CA ASN A 187 18.38 5.45 7.37
C ASN A 187 19.22 4.26 7.88
N ILE A 188 19.62 4.31 9.16
CA ILE A 188 20.42 3.31 9.83
C ILE A 188 19.58 2.10 10.19
N GLY A 189 20.22 0.93 10.23
CA GLY A 189 19.57 -0.30 10.68
C GLY A 189 19.29 -0.28 12.18
N LEU A 190 18.37 -1.15 12.62
CA LEU A 190 18.00 -1.31 14.03
C LEU A 190 19.20 -1.56 14.94
N LEU A 191 20.13 -2.44 14.54
CA LEU A 191 21.30 -2.78 15.35
C LEU A 191 22.27 -1.61 15.49
N ASP A 192 22.51 -0.86 14.41
CA ASP A 192 23.43 0.29 14.45
C ASP A 192 22.83 1.42 15.27
N TRP A 193 21.52 1.68 15.10
CA TRP A 193 20.79 2.60 15.97
C TRP A 193 20.89 2.17 17.44
N PHE A 194 20.65 0.90 17.74
CA PHE A 194 20.73 0.39 19.11
C PHE A 194 22.13 0.57 19.73
N ARG A 195 23.20 0.26 18.98
CA ARG A 195 24.59 0.44 19.43
C ARG A 195 24.92 1.92 19.66
N LEU A 196 24.46 2.82 18.78
CA LEU A 196 24.66 4.26 18.95
C LEU A 196 23.99 4.77 20.23
N GLN A 197 22.76 4.33 20.50
CA GLN A 197 22.04 4.71 21.73
C GLN A 197 22.76 4.21 23.00
N GLN A 198 23.37 3.02 22.95
CA GLN A 198 24.18 2.51 24.07
C GLN A 198 25.44 3.34 24.30
N GLN A 199 26.12 3.76 23.24
CA GLN A 199 27.32 4.60 23.34
C GLN A 199 27.00 5.99 23.89
N SER A 200 25.89 6.60 23.46
CA SER A 200 25.42 7.87 24.01
C SER A 200 25.10 7.77 25.50
N ALA A 201 24.51 6.65 25.95
CA ALA A 201 24.21 6.44 27.37
C ALA A 201 25.47 6.24 28.24
N GLN A 202 26.57 5.74 27.69
CA GLN A 202 27.86 5.58 28.39
C GLN A 202 28.72 6.86 28.38
N GLY A 203 28.47 7.80 27.48
CA GLY A 203 29.18 9.09 27.43
C GLY A 203 28.76 10.11 28.49
N ASP A 204 27.57 9.97 29.08
CA ASP A 204 27.06 10.86 30.13
C ASP A 204 27.54 10.50 31.56
N GLU A 205 28.14 9.32 31.77
CA GLU A 205 28.67 8.90 33.08
C GLU A 205 29.99 9.61 33.48
N ASP A 206 30.65 10.34 32.57
CA ASP A 206 31.89 11.08 32.88
C ASP A 206 31.64 12.49 33.46
N SER A 207 30.38 12.85 33.71
CA SER A 207 29.99 14.07 34.43
C SER A 207 29.75 13.74 35.91
N GLN A 208 30.79 13.92 36.73
CA GLN A 208 30.78 13.67 38.18
C GLN A 208 29.57 14.29 38.89
N VAL A 209 28.60 13.45 39.30
CA VAL A 209 27.63 13.79 40.34
C VAL A 209 28.15 13.21 41.65
N THR A 210 28.66 14.07 42.53
CA THR A 210 29.09 13.70 43.87
C THR A 210 27.87 13.33 44.72
N HIS A 211 27.78 12.07 45.16
CA HIS A 211 26.78 11.62 46.12
C HIS A 211 27.31 11.79 47.55
N GLU A 212 26.79 12.75 48.31
CA GLU A 212 26.97 12.78 49.78
C GLU A 212 25.95 11.83 50.41
N VAL A 213 26.46 10.86 51.19
CA VAL A 213 25.65 9.87 51.92
C VAL A 213 25.51 10.34 53.38
N ASP A 214 24.27 10.46 53.86
CA ASP A 214 23.99 10.74 55.27
C ASP A 214 24.29 9.49 56.12
N ALA A 215 25.33 9.58 56.95
CA ALA A 215 25.86 8.48 57.76
C ALA A 215 24.92 7.98 58.87
N ALA A 216 23.76 8.61 59.10
CA ALA A 216 22.80 8.16 60.12
C ALA A 216 21.64 7.31 59.57
N THR A 217 21.34 7.35 58.27
CA THR A 217 20.14 6.68 57.70
C THR A 217 20.40 5.85 56.46
N GLY A 218 21.51 6.04 55.75
CA GLY A 218 21.87 5.22 54.58
C GLY A 218 21.00 5.44 53.33
N GLU A 219 20.17 6.49 53.27
CA GLU A 219 19.41 6.85 52.07
C GLU A 219 20.20 7.81 51.16
N ILE A 220 20.15 7.52 49.85
CA ILE A 220 20.73 8.37 48.78
C ILE A 220 19.62 9.31 48.29
N LYS A 221 19.74 10.62 48.55
CA LYS A 221 18.88 11.65 47.94
C LYS A 221 19.52 12.20 46.67
N ILE A 222 18.92 11.92 45.52
CA ILE A 222 19.21 12.60 44.27
C ILE A 222 18.29 13.82 44.18
N SER A 223 18.86 15.03 44.18
CA SER A 223 18.10 16.27 44.02
C SER A 223 18.19 16.83 42.59
N ASN A 224 17.01 17.08 42.02
CA ASN A 224 16.64 17.97 40.91
C ASN A 224 16.53 17.35 39.50
N ARG A 225 15.29 17.16 39.02
CA ARG A 225 14.48 18.20 38.35
C ARG A 225 13.05 17.70 38.08
N ASP A 226 12.09 18.46 38.61
CA ASP A 226 10.68 18.55 38.18
C ASP A 226 9.89 17.24 37.99
N ASP A 227 9.53 16.60 39.10
CA ASP A 227 8.38 15.69 39.15
C ASP A 227 7.08 16.51 39.04
N THR A 228 6.81 17.05 37.86
CA THR A 228 5.42 17.26 37.45
C THR A 228 4.91 15.90 36.98
N PRO A 229 3.83 15.33 37.57
CA PRO A 229 3.27 14.09 37.06
C PRO A 229 2.66 14.35 35.68
N SER A 230 3.45 14.15 34.63
CA SER A 230 2.97 14.14 33.26
C SER A 230 2.07 12.92 33.09
N ARG A 231 0.77 13.17 33.29
CA ARG A 231 -0.40 12.41 32.83
C ARG A 231 -0.09 11.01 32.29
N LYS A 232 0.05 10.03 33.18
CA LYS A 232 -0.50 8.69 32.93
C LYS A 232 -2.02 8.75 33.13
N ALA A 233 -2.69 9.45 32.22
CA ALA A 233 -4.07 9.12 31.90
C ALA A 233 -3.98 8.33 30.60
N ALA A 234 -4.04 7.01 30.70
CA ALA A 234 -4.49 6.22 29.56
C ALA A 234 -5.82 6.86 29.12
N ASN A 235 -5.89 7.35 27.89
CA ASN A 235 -7.16 7.84 27.33
C ASN A 235 -8.17 6.70 27.52
N SER A 236 -9.16 6.92 28.39
CA SER A 236 -10.25 5.98 28.66
C SER A 236 -11.29 5.97 27.54
N GLU A 237 -11.12 6.86 26.56
CA GLU A 237 -11.95 6.92 25.36
C GLU A 237 -11.32 6.07 24.26
N PRO A 238 -12.12 5.22 23.60
CA PRO A 238 -11.63 4.39 22.51
C PRO A 238 -11.18 5.28 21.33
N PRO A 239 -10.12 4.88 20.60
CA PRO A 239 -9.78 5.55 19.35
C PRO A 239 -10.94 5.39 18.36
N PHE A 240 -11.13 6.36 17.48
CA PHE A 240 -12.08 6.27 16.37
C PHE A 240 -11.54 5.42 15.21
N LEU A 241 -10.24 5.57 14.91
CA LEU A 241 -9.53 4.85 13.87
C LEU A 241 -8.28 4.17 14.45
N ILE A 242 -8.11 2.89 14.17
CA ILE A 242 -6.88 2.15 14.47
C ILE A 242 -6.17 1.80 13.16
N ILE A 243 -4.87 2.08 13.07
CA ILE A 243 -4.05 1.79 11.89
C ILE A 243 -3.00 0.74 12.27
N GLY A 244 -3.11 -0.44 11.66
CA GLY A 244 -2.10 -1.51 11.74
C GLY A 244 -1.13 -1.42 10.58
N VAL A 245 0.12 -1.05 10.86
CA VAL A 245 1.19 -1.01 9.87
C VAL A 245 1.93 -2.35 9.87
N LYS A 246 1.72 -3.15 8.81
CA LYS A 246 2.48 -4.37 8.54
C LYS A 246 3.95 -3.99 8.34
N THR A 247 4.82 -4.50 9.21
CA THR A 247 6.25 -4.16 9.18
C THR A 247 7.11 -5.42 9.24
N ARG A 248 8.28 -5.36 8.61
CA ARG A 248 9.37 -6.33 8.87
C ARG A 248 10.06 -5.93 10.16
N LEU A 249 10.24 -6.86 11.09
CA LEU A 249 10.68 -6.52 12.43
C LEU A 249 12.07 -5.89 12.44
N VAL A 250 13.00 -6.40 11.62
CA VAL A 250 14.38 -5.87 11.54
C VAL A 250 14.53 -4.88 10.38
N ALA A 251 14.34 -5.34 9.16
CA ALA A 251 14.57 -4.55 7.94
C ALA A 251 13.59 -3.39 7.76
N GLY A 252 12.46 -3.41 8.48
CA GLY A 252 11.45 -2.36 8.48
C GLY A 252 11.76 -1.18 9.40
N PHE A 253 12.82 -1.24 10.21
CA PHE A 253 13.14 -0.19 11.17
C PHE A 253 13.23 1.22 10.55
N PRO A 254 13.94 1.44 9.41
CA PRO A 254 13.97 2.77 8.78
C PRO A 254 12.59 3.30 8.36
N PHE A 255 11.69 2.40 7.93
CA PHE A 255 10.31 2.75 7.57
C PHE A 255 9.51 3.15 8.80
N ARG A 256 9.60 2.39 9.89
CA ARG A 256 8.94 2.74 11.15
C ARG A 256 9.39 4.10 11.67
N GLN A 257 10.70 4.40 11.58
CA GLN A 257 11.21 5.71 11.97
C GLN A 257 10.67 6.83 11.08
N ALA A 258 10.65 6.63 9.76
CA ALA A 258 10.05 7.61 8.85
C ALA A 258 8.57 7.85 9.18
N ILE A 259 7.79 6.80 9.43
CA ILE A 259 6.37 6.92 9.81
C ILE A 259 6.21 7.72 11.12
N ARG A 260 6.97 7.38 12.17
CA ARG A 260 6.97 8.10 13.47
C ARG A 260 7.39 9.56 13.35
N GLN A 261 8.32 9.88 12.44
CA GLN A 261 8.79 11.24 12.19
C GLN A 261 7.82 12.05 11.30
N THR A 262 6.92 11.37 10.58
CA THR A 262 6.05 11.99 9.57
C THR A 262 4.58 11.91 9.96
N TRP A 263 3.78 11.16 9.22
CA TRP A 263 2.32 11.18 9.32
C TRP A 263 1.79 10.58 10.63
N ALA A 264 2.56 9.69 11.27
CA ALA A 264 2.22 9.15 12.59
C ALA A 264 2.92 9.89 13.74
N SER A 265 3.56 11.04 13.48
CA SER A 265 4.15 11.84 14.56
C SER A 265 3.07 12.39 15.49
N GLN A 266 3.40 12.57 16.77
CA GLN A 266 2.47 13.11 17.78
C GLN A 266 1.88 14.47 17.39
N ALA A 267 2.60 15.27 16.60
CA ALA A 267 2.14 16.58 16.13
C ALA A 267 1.13 16.50 14.98
N ASN A 268 1.17 15.42 14.19
CA ASN A 268 0.35 15.26 12.98
C ASN A 268 -0.81 14.26 13.19
N LEU A 269 -0.67 13.33 14.13
CA LEU A 269 -1.66 12.28 14.36
C LEU A 269 -2.81 12.80 15.24
N PRO A 270 -4.07 12.75 14.78
CA PRO A 270 -5.23 13.11 15.61
C PRO A 270 -5.33 12.25 16.87
N ARG A 271 -5.95 12.77 17.94
CA ARG A 271 -6.05 12.06 19.23
C ARG A 271 -6.89 10.79 19.16
N GLU A 272 -7.81 10.79 18.23
CA GLU A 272 -8.78 9.75 17.93
C GLU A 272 -8.17 8.66 17.04
N VAL A 273 -6.93 8.82 16.56
CA VAL A 273 -6.23 7.84 15.74
C VAL A 273 -5.15 7.14 16.56
N ARG A 274 -5.11 5.80 16.49
CA ARG A 274 -4.08 4.97 17.11
C ARG A 274 -3.30 4.22 16.03
N VAL A 275 -1.97 4.27 16.08
CA VAL A 275 -1.10 3.53 15.15
C VAL A 275 -0.36 2.44 15.90
N PHE A 276 -0.33 1.23 15.33
CA PHE A 276 0.47 0.11 15.79
C PHE A 276 1.31 -0.44 14.64
N PHE A 277 2.56 -0.78 14.92
CA PHE A 277 3.39 -1.55 14.00
C PHE A 277 3.20 -3.04 14.30
N ALA A 278 2.60 -3.77 13.36
CA ALA A 278 2.41 -5.21 13.46
C ALA A 278 3.68 -5.94 13.03
N GLY A 279 4.60 -6.14 13.98
CA GLY A 279 5.74 -7.05 13.84
C GLY A 279 5.36 -8.43 14.37
N CYS A 280 5.65 -9.49 13.62
CA CYS A 280 5.56 -10.84 14.19
C CYS A 280 6.78 -11.11 15.08
N ARG A 281 6.84 -12.27 15.74
CA ARG A 281 7.96 -12.64 16.59
C ARG A 281 9.23 -12.87 15.78
N LEU A 282 10.37 -12.60 16.44
CA LEU A 282 11.67 -12.99 15.90
C LEU A 282 11.76 -14.52 15.80
N PRO A 283 12.49 -15.04 14.79
CA PRO A 283 12.88 -16.44 14.75
C PRO A 283 13.56 -16.89 16.05
N ALA A 284 13.36 -18.16 16.43
CA ALA A 284 13.92 -18.73 17.66
C ALA A 284 15.46 -18.67 17.71
N ASP A 285 16.13 -18.65 16.55
CA ASP A 285 17.58 -18.58 16.38
C ASP A 285 18.13 -17.14 16.29
N ALA A 286 17.29 -16.11 16.46
CA ALA A 286 17.73 -14.73 16.52
C ALA A 286 18.82 -14.53 17.61
N THR A 287 19.72 -13.56 17.40
CA THR A 287 20.77 -13.25 18.38
C THR A 287 20.20 -12.50 19.59
N ASP A 288 20.85 -12.63 20.75
CA ASP A 288 20.44 -11.88 21.94
C ASP A 288 20.58 -10.37 21.77
N GLU A 289 21.56 -9.92 20.98
CA GLU A 289 21.69 -8.50 20.63
C GLU A 289 20.46 -8.00 19.87
N LEU A 290 19.98 -8.77 18.89
CA LEU A 290 18.80 -8.41 18.12
C LEU A 290 17.53 -8.40 18.98
N ARG A 291 17.35 -9.39 19.86
CA ARG A 291 16.23 -9.41 20.83
C ARG A 291 16.24 -8.17 21.72
N ARG A 292 17.42 -7.78 22.22
CA ARG A 292 17.58 -6.57 23.03
C ARG A 292 17.29 -5.31 22.23
N ALA A 293 17.72 -5.23 20.97
CA ALA A 293 17.47 -4.07 20.11
C ALA A 293 15.96 -3.88 19.83
N VAL A 294 15.23 -4.96 19.51
CA VAL A 294 13.77 -4.91 19.33
C VAL A 294 13.07 -4.50 20.63
N THR A 295 13.43 -5.12 21.75
CA THR A 295 12.87 -4.78 23.07
C THR A 295 13.13 -3.32 23.44
N PHE A 296 14.32 -2.82 23.08
CA PHE A 296 14.70 -1.43 23.33
C PHE A 296 13.87 -0.47 22.48
N GLU A 297 13.67 -0.76 21.18
CA GLU A 297 12.77 0.02 20.33
C GLU A 297 11.35 0.06 20.91
N GLN A 298 10.77 -1.09 21.28
CA GLN A 298 9.43 -1.15 21.85
C GLN A 298 9.28 -0.25 23.07
N ARG A 299 10.26 -0.27 23.98
CA ARG A 299 10.24 0.58 25.18
C ARG A 299 10.39 2.06 24.84
N MET A 300 11.30 2.39 23.92
CA MET A 300 11.60 3.76 23.52
C MET A 300 10.36 4.47 22.94
N TYR A 301 9.55 3.75 22.17
CA TYR A 301 8.36 4.30 21.49
C TYR A 301 7.04 3.91 22.17
N GLY A 302 7.06 3.60 23.46
CA GLY A 302 5.85 3.44 24.26
C GLY A 302 4.98 2.24 23.88
N GLY A 303 5.56 1.20 23.28
CA GLY A 303 4.88 -0.04 22.93
C GLY A 303 4.03 0.03 21.66
N ASP A 304 4.32 0.94 20.74
CA ASP A 304 3.65 1.01 19.43
C ASP A 304 3.99 -0.19 18.51
N LEU A 305 5.13 -0.84 18.72
CA LEU A 305 5.57 -2.04 18.01
C LEU A 305 5.08 -3.30 18.73
N LEU A 306 4.10 -3.97 18.12
CA LEU A 306 3.62 -5.28 18.54
C LEU A 306 4.61 -6.35 18.06
N THR A 307 4.93 -7.30 18.94
CA THR A 307 5.74 -8.50 18.62
C THR A 307 5.07 -9.73 19.21
N ASP A 308 5.36 -10.04 20.47
CA ASP A 308 4.89 -11.24 21.18
C ASP A 308 3.37 -11.24 21.43
N ALA A 309 2.72 -10.09 21.22
CA ALA A 309 1.26 -9.95 21.21
C ALA A 309 0.60 -10.59 19.98
N LEU A 310 1.35 -10.83 18.90
CA LEU A 310 0.85 -11.45 17.67
C LEU A 310 1.39 -12.87 17.57
N ALA A 311 0.51 -13.88 17.46
CA ALA A 311 0.90 -15.28 17.43
C ALA A 311 1.40 -15.73 16.03
N CYS A 312 2.38 -15.02 15.48
CA CYS A 312 2.97 -15.26 14.17
C CYS A 312 4.50 -15.10 14.20
N ASP A 313 5.16 -15.56 13.14
CA ASP A 313 6.61 -15.43 12.95
C ASP A 313 6.91 -14.48 11.78
N ASP A 314 7.97 -13.67 11.89
CA ASP A 314 8.26 -12.63 10.89
C ASP A 314 8.83 -13.23 9.59
N SER A 315 7.92 -13.60 8.69
CA SER A 315 8.23 -14.09 7.35
C SER A 315 7.19 -13.61 6.34
N TYR A 316 7.59 -13.51 5.07
CA TYR A 316 6.66 -13.15 4.00
C TYR A 316 5.52 -14.18 3.85
N ALA A 317 5.83 -15.46 4.04
CA ALA A 317 4.82 -16.53 3.96
C ALA A 317 3.73 -16.39 5.04
N ALA A 318 4.07 -15.81 6.20
CA ALA A 318 3.16 -15.57 7.31
C ALA A 318 2.48 -14.20 7.28
N LEU A 319 2.51 -13.48 6.15
CA LEU A 319 1.90 -12.15 6.03
C LEU A 319 0.39 -12.17 6.34
N THR A 320 -0.30 -13.20 5.86
CA THR A 320 -1.73 -13.39 6.12
C THR A 320 -2.02 -13.62 7.60
N GLU A 321 -1.21 -14.45 8.26
CA GLU A 321 -1.31 -14.65 9.71
C GLU A 321 -1.00 -13.36 10.47
N LYS A 322 0.00 -12.58 10.05
CA LYS A 322 0.30 -11.25 10.64
C LYS A 322 -0.92 -10.33 10.65
N VAL A 323 -1.64 -10.26 9.52
CA VAL A 323 -2.89 -9.48 9.44
C VAL A 323 -3.95 -10.06 10.35
N LYS A 324 -4.21 -11.37 10.28
CA LYS A 324 -5.22 -12.03 11.11
C LYS A 324 -4.97 -11.86 12.60
N GLU A 325 -3.73 -12.03 13.04
CA GLU A 325 -3.31 -11.81 14.44
C GLU A 325 -3.48 -10.36 14.87
N PHE A 326 -3.16 -9.40 14.01
CA PHE A 326 -3.36 -7.99 14.33
C PHE A 326 -4.86 -7.66 14.48
N LEU A 327 -5.69 -8.14 13.56
CA LEU A 327 -7.14 -7.95 13.62
C LEU A 327 -7.74 -8.64 14.85
N HIS A 328 -7.26 -9.83 15.22
CA HIS A 328 -7.65 -10.51 16.44
C HIS A 328 -7.24 -9.73 17.70
N PHE A 329 -6.01 -9.18 17.73
CA PHE A 329 -5.55 -8.31 18.82
C PHE A 329 -6.45 -7.09 19.01
N VAL A 330 -6.86 -6.44 17.91
CA VAL A 330 -7.76 -5.28 17.96
C VAL A 330 -9.19 -5.67 18.34
N GLY A 331 -9.78 -6.66 17.67
CA GLY A 331 -11.18 -7.06 17.88
C GLY A 331 -11.46 -7.74 19.22
N SER A 332 -10.43 -8.31 19.86
CA SER A 332 -10.58 -8.97 21.16
C SER A 332 -10.33 -8.05 22.37
N ASP A 333 -9.70 -6.89 22.16
CA ASP A 333 -9.42 -5.94 23.24
C ASP A 333 -10.66 -5.11 23.61
N LEU A 334 -10.91 -4.93 24.92
CA LEU A 334 -12.11 -4.27 25.44
C LEU A 334 -12.21 -2.78 25.06
N VAL A 335 -11.08 -2.11 24.83
CA VAL A 335 -11.03 -0.70 24.45
C VAL A 335 -10.97 -0.56 22.95
N PHE A 336 -10.10 -1.32 22.27
CA PHE A 336 -9.89 -1.19 20.83
C PHE A 336 -11.07 -1.66 20.00
N ARG A 337 -11.82 -2.67 20.45
CA ARG A 337 -13.05 -3.11 19.77
C ARG A 337 -14.17 -2.06 19.72
N ARG A 338 -14.00 -0.94 20.43
CA ARG A 338 -14.94 0.20 20.41
C ARG A 338 -14.55 1.28 19.41
N ALA A 339 -13.48 1.08 18.64
CA ALA A 339 -13.19 1.92 17.49
C ALA A 339 -14.23 1.67 16.39
N GLU A 340 -14.40 2.65 15.51
CA GLU A 340 -15.34 2.54 14.39
C GLU A 340 -14.66 1.90 13.17
N TYR A 341 -13.37 2.18 13.00
CA TYR A 341 -12.60 1.81 11.83
C TYR A 341 -11.24 1.21 12.17
N VAL A 342 -10.83 0.25 11.34
CA VAL A 342 -9.48 -0.30 11.34
C VAL A 342 -8.91 -0.23 9.93
N MET A 343 -7.74 0.37 9.80
CA MET A 343 -6.97 0.39 8.56
C MET A 343 -5.78 -0.55 8.68
N ILE A 344 -5.52 -1.31 7.62
CA ILE A 344 -4.27 -2.03 7.43
C ILE A 344 -3.45 -1.26 6.40
N ALA A 345 -2.16 -1.08 6.66
CA ALA A 345 -1.21 -0.43 5.77
C ALA A 345 0.13 -1.17 5.75
N ASP A 346 0.87 -1.12 4.63
CA ASP A 346 2.28 -1.53 4.58
C ASP A 346 3.18 -0.43 5.17
N GLU A 347 4.38 -0.82 5.62
CA GLU A 347 5.40 0.11 6.13
C GLU A 347 5.93 1.10 5.09
N ASP A 348 5.61 0.92 3.80
CA ASP A 348 5.99 1.78 2.67
C ASP A 348 4.84 2.69 2.18
N VAL A 349 3.86 2.95 3.05
CA VAL A 349 2.74 3.87 2.80
C VAL A 349 2.93 5.21 3.50
N TYR A 350 2.73 6.31 2.75
CA TYR A 350 2.46 7.62 3.33
C TYR A 350 0.95 7.84 3.41
N LEU A 351 0.47 8.29 4.56
CA LEU A 351 -0.96 8.50 4.82
C LEU A 351 -1.24 9.94 5.28
N ARG A 352 -2.23 10.60 4.70
CA ARG A 352 -2.83 11.81 5.29
C ARG A 352 -3.84 11.40 6.36
N ALA A 353 -3.31 10.94 7.50
CA ALA A 353 -4.09 10.32 8.56
C ALA A 353 -5.12 11.27 9.20
N ASP A 354 -4.80 12.55 9.27
CA ASP A 354 -5.69 13.63 9.70
C ASP A 354 -6.86 13.86 8.73
N GLU A 355 -6.57 13.91 7.43
CA GLU A 355 -7.57 14.04 6.37
C GLU A 355 -8.50 12.82 6.36
N LEU A 356 -7.93 11.60 6.40
CA LEU A 356 -8.70 10.36 6.46
C LEU A 356 -9.59 10.29 7.70
N ALA A 357 -9.06 10.60 8.88
CA ALA A 357 -9.84 10.57 10.12
C ALA A 357 -10.99 11.58 10.08
N THR A 358 -10.74 12.79 9.57
CA THR A 358 -11.78 13.82 9.41
C THR A 358 -12.90 13.33 8.49
N GLN A 359 -12.55 12.78 7.32
CA GLN A 359 -13.52 12.23 6.37
C GLN A 359 -14.34 11.11 7.00
N LEU A 360 -13.71 10.19 7.73
CA LEU A 360 -14.41 9.09 8.39
C LEU A 360 -15.34 9.57 9.52
N VAL A 361 -14.94 10.60 10.29
CA VAL A 361 -15.80 11.22 11.30
C VAL A 361 -17.05 11.84 10.65
N ASP A 362 -16.87 12.53 9.52
CA ASP A 362 -17.98 13.14 8.77
C ASP A 362 -18.94 12.10 8.17
N LEU A 363 -18.43 10.92 7.80
CA LEU A 363 -19.26 9.79 7.36
C LEU A 363 -20.07 9.17 8.51
N GLY A 364 -19.55 9.26 9.74
CA GLY A 364 -20.06 8.54 10.90
C GLY A 364 -19.78 7.03 10.83
N PRO A 365 -20.28 6.23 11.78
CA PRO A 365 -20.12 4.78 11.78
C PRO A 365 -20.71 4.12 10.54
N LEU A 366 -19.91 3.29 9.86
CA LEU A 366 -20.34 2.41 8.79
C LEU A 366 -20.24 0.95 9.26
N HIS A 367 -21.05 0.10 8.64
CA HIS A 367 -21.02 -1.35 8.84
C HIS A 367 -20.79 -2.03 7.49
N ASP A 368 -20.35 -3.29 7.52
CA ASP A 368 -20.06 -4.08 6.32
C ASP A 368 -19.06 -3.37 5.37
N LEU A 369 -18.15 -2.57 5.91
CA LEU A 369 -17.18 -1.81 5.14
C LEU A 369 -15.89 -2.61 4.95
N TYR A 370 -15.50 -2.78 3.69
CA TYR A 370 -14.17 -3.18 3.27
C TYR A 370 -13.81 -2.34 2.05
N ALA A 371 -12.84 -1.43 2.16
CA ALA A 371 -12.56 -0.42 1.15
C ALA A 371 -11.07 -0.16 0.95
N GLY A 372 -10.64 0.13 -0.27
CA GLY A 372 -9.23 0.43 -0.58
C GLY A 372 -8.99 0.55 -2.07
N HIS A 373 -7.74 0.38 -2.53
CA HIS A 373 -7.48 0.28 -3.97
C HIS A 373 -7.88 -1.11 -4.46
N VAL A 374 -9.10 -1.25 -5.00
CA VAL A 374 -9.63 -2.55 -5.42
C VAL A 374 -9.01 -3.04 -6.73
N LYS A 375 -8.62 -4.32 -6.73
CA LYS A 375 -8.25 -5.12 -7.90
C LYS A 375 -9.43 -5.98 -8.31
N GLU A 376 -9.75 -5.92 -9.60
CA GLU A 376 -10.70 -6.81 -10.24
C GLU A 376 -10.08 -8.20 -10.39
N GLY A 377 -10.51 -9.13 -9.53
CA GLY A 377 -9.80 -10.40 -9.32
C GLY A 377 -9.71 -11.31 -10.55
N HIS A 378 -10.66 -11.25 -11.49
CA HIS A 378 -10.62 -12.02 -12.74
C HIS A 378 -9.46 -11.62 -13.67
N LEU A 379 -8.82 -10.47 -13.44
CA LEU A 379 -7.64 -10.03 -14.17
C LEU A 379 -6.34 -10.60 -13.58
N PHE A 380 -6.40 -11.21 -12.40
CA PHE A 380 -5.27 -11.74 -11.68
C PHE A 380 -5.45 -13.24 -11.50
N ARG A 381 -4.60 -14.01 -12.17
CA ARG A 381 -4.55 -15.46 -11.98
C ARG A 381 -3.59 -15.81 -10.85
N PRO A 382 -3.90 -16.84 -10.04
CA PRO A 382 -2.93 -17.41 -9.11
C PRO A 382 -1.63 -17.78 -9.83
N GLU A 383 -0.51 -17.36 -9.28
CA GLU A 383 0.80 -17.70 -9.83
C GLU A 383 1.11 -19.18 -9.51
N ARG A 384 1.21 -20.02 -10.54
CA ARG A 384 1.39 -21.47 -10.40
C ARG A 384 2.85 -21.93 -10.51
N ASP A 385 3.77 -21.03 -10.85
CA ASP A 385 5.20 -21.36 -10.90
C ASP A 385 5.83 -21.27 -9.50
N PRO A 386 6.38 -22.38 -8.94
CA PRO A 386 7.00 -22.40 -7.61
C PRO A 386 8.23 -21.51 -7.47
N GLN A 387 8.82 -21.02 -8.58
CA GLN A 387 9.96 -20.11 -8.56
C GLN A 387 9.55 -18.64 -8.43
N ARG A 388 8.25 -18.33 -8.50
CA ARG A 388 7.74 -16.96 -8.48
C ARG A 388 7.32 -16.55 -7.06
N ARG A 389 7.50 -15.27 -6.74
CA ARG A 389 7.27 -14.70 -5.40
C ARG A 389 5.87 -14.97 -4.83
N TYR A 390 4.86 -14.98 -5.69
CA TYR A 390 3.44 -15.11 -5.31
C TYR A 390 2.89 -16.53 -5.55
N TYR A 391 3.77 -17.54 -5.60
CA TYR A 391 3.37 -18.91 -5.87
C TYR A 391 2.27 -19.40 -4.93
N LEU A 392 1.13 -19.75 -5.54
CA LEU A 392 -0.05 -20.29 -4.90
C LEU A 392 -0.46 -21.60 -5.60
N PRO A 393 -0.19 -22.77 -4.98
CA PRO A 393 -0.51 -24.06 -5.58
C PRO A 393 -2.02 -24.29 -5.72
N GLU A 394 -2.41 -25.09 -6.72
CA GLU A 394 -3.81 -25.51 -6.92
C GLU A 394 -4.37 -26.29 -5.71
N SER A 395 -3.50 -26.99 -4.95
CA SER A 395 -3.90 -27.69 -3.73
C SER A 395 -4.34 -26.76 -2.60
N GLU A 396 -3.90 -25.50 -2.62
CA GLU A 396 -4.28 -24.46 -1.64
C GLU A 396 -5.42 -23.59 -2.18
N TYR A 397 -5.41 -23.29 -3.49
CA TYR A 397 -6.45 -22.52 -4.14
C TYR A 397 -6.77 -23.09 -5.53
N PRO A 398 -7.82 -23.93 -5.66
CA PRO A 398 -8.12 -24.66 -6.88
C PRO A 398 -8.82 -23.83 -7.95
N ILE A 399 -9.19 -22.58 -7.65
CA ILE A 399 -9.88 -21.68 -8.57
C ILE A 399 -8.84 -20.93 -9.41
N ASP A 400 -9.16 -20.65 -10.68
CA ASP A 400 -8.25 -20.00 -11.63
C ASP A 400 -8.23 -18.46 -11.55
N GLU A 401 -9.16 -17.89 -10.82
CA GLU A 401 -9.38 -16.44 -10.70
C GLU A 401 -9.57 -16.09 -9.22
N PHE A 402 -9.04 -14.93 -8.83
CA PHE A 402 -9.33 -14.38 -7.51
C PHE A 402 -10.70 -13.67 -7.50
N PRO A 403 -11.37 -13.57 -6.34
CA PRO A 403 -12.46 -12.60 -6.21
C PRO A 403 -11.89 -11.18 -6.27
N PRO A 404 -12.71 -10.13 -6.48
CA PRO A 404 -12.27 -8.77 -6.23
C PRO A 404 -11.71 -8.62 -4.81
N PHE A 405 -10.62 -7.86 -4.66
CA PHE A 405 -9.97 -7.65 -3.36
C PHE A 405 -9.41 -6.22 -3.26
N ALA A 406 -9.40 -5.64 -2.05
CA ALA A 406 -8.67 -4.40 -1.80
C ALA A 406 -7.17 -4.72 -1.70
N TRP A 407 -6.35 -4.03 -2.49
CA TRP A 407 -4.94 -4.38 -2.67
C TRP A 407 -4.12 -4.21 -1.40
N GLY A 408 -3.19 -5.14 -1.18
CA GLY A 408 -2.44 -5.31 0.06
C GLY A 408 -1.78 -4.08 0.71
N PRO A 409 -1.29 -3.06 -0.02
CA PRO A 409 -0.60 -1.95 0.63
C PRO A 409 -1.48 -1.13 1.56
N HIS A 410 -2.78 -1.01 1.30
CA HIS A 410 -3.69 -0.26 2.16
C HIS A 410 -5.17 -0.59 1.94
N TYR A 411 -5.88 -0.85 3.03
CA TYR A 411 -7.33 -1.00 3.04
C TYR A 411 -7.93 -0.69 4.41
N LEU A 412 -9.19 -0.31 4.41
CA LEU A 412 -9.99 0.11 5.55
C LEU A 412 -11.14 -0.89 5.76
N MET A 413 -11.44 -1.17 7.02
CA MET A 413 -12.57 -2.00 7.45
C MET A 413 -13.36 -1.30 8.54
N SER A 414 -14.67 -1.52 8.59
CA SER A 414 -15.47 -1.20 9.77
C SER A 414 -15.20 -2.22 10.89
N MET A 415 -15.44 -1.83 12.14
CA MET A 415 -15.12 -2.68 13.28
C MET A 415 -15.90 -4.00 13.31
N ASP A 416 -17.15 -4.05 12.84
CA ASP A 416 -17.95 -5.28 12.75
C ASP A 416 -17.29 -6.33 11.83
N VAL A 417 -16.64 -5.88 10.75
CA VAL A 417 -15.85 -6.73 9.85
C VAL A 417 -14.61 -7.28 10.56
N VAL A 418 -13.96 -6.46 11.39
CA VAL A 418 -12.81 -6.88 12.20
C VAL A 418 -13.20 -7.86 13.29
N GLU A 419 -14.33 -7.62 13.98
CA GLU A 419 -14.88 -8.52 14.99
C GLU A 419 -15.19 -9.89 14.38
N PHE A 420 -15.79 -9.94 13.18
CA PHE A 420 -16.00 -11.21 12.46
C PHE A 420 -14.70 -11.99 12.26
N ILE A 421 -13.62 -11.33 11.79
CA ILE A 421 -12.33 -12.00 11.60
C ILE A 421 -11.72 -12.43 12.94
N ALA A 422 -11.79 -11.57 13.96
CA ALA A 422 -11.25 -11.84 15.29
C ALA A 422 -11.94 -13.03 15.96
N ASP A 423 -13.26 -13.12 15.85
CA ASP A 423 -14.11 -14.15 16.46
C ASP A 423 -13.98 -15.51 15.73
N ASN A 424 -13.62 -15.50 14.45
CA ASN A 424 -13.47 -16.70 13.61
C ASN A 424 -11.98 -17.00 13.27
N ARG A 425 -11.05 -16.50 14.09
CA ARG A 425 -9.59 -16.59 13.84
C ARG A 425 -9.09 -18.02 13.55
N GLU A 426 -9.66 -19.02 14.22
CA GLU A 426 -9.24 -20.42 14.09
C GLU A 426 -9.82 -21.10 12.84
N GLU A 427 -11.01 -20.68 12.40
CA GLU A 427 -11.72 -21.21 11.24
C GLU A 427 -11.25 -20.58 9.92
N LEU A 428 -10.81 -19.31 9.97
CA LEU A 428 -10.37 -18.56 8.80
C LEU A 428 -8.94 -18.94 8.39
N GLN A 429 -8.85 -19.79 7.36
CA GLN A 429 -7.59 -20.20 6.75
C GLN A 429 -7.08 -19.15 5.78
N GLY A 430 -5.80 -18.80 5.92
CA GLY A 430 -5.12 -17.84 5.06
C GLY A 430 -4.41 -18.49 3.87
N LEU A 431 -4.35 -17.76 2.76
CA LEU A 431 -3.46 -18.08 1.64
C LEU A 431 -2.06 -17.54 1.92
N ARG A 432 -1.03 -18.35 1.69
CA ARG A 432 0.35 -18.02 2.04
C ARG A 432 0.87 -16.78 1.32
N GLY A 433 1.18 -15.72 2.09
CA GLY A 433 1.76 -14.48 1.58
C GLY A 433 0.84 -13.62 0.71
N LEU A 434 -0.47 -13.87 0.76
CA LEU A 434 -1.53 -13.16 0.03
C LEU A 434 -2.61 -12.73 1.03
N ASP A 435 -2.26 -11.79 1.90
CA ASP A 435 -3.14 -11.29 2.97
C ASP A 435 -4.37 -10.57 2.41
N ASP A 436 -4.19 -9.80 1.34
CA ASP A 436 -5.26 -9.08 0.65
C ASP A 436 -6.33 -10.02 0.06
N VAL A 437 -5.91 -11.03 -0.69
CA VAL A 437 -6.81 -12.04 -1.25
C VAL A 437 -7.49 -12.85 -0.13
N SER A 438 -6.74 -13.18 0.94
CA SER A 438 -7.27 -13.96 2.06
C SER A 438 -8.38 -13.21 2.80
N VAL A 439 -8.18 -11.92 3.10
CA VAL A 439 -9.22 -11.07 3.71
C VAL A 439 -10.45 -11.03 2.81
N ALA A 440 -10.29 -10.78 1.51
CA ALA A 440 -11.42 -10.78 0.59
C ALA A 440 -12.21 -12.11 0.61
N LEU A 441 -11.52 -13.25 0.62
CA LEU A 441 -12.16 -14.57 0.70
C LEU A 441 -12.94 -14.77 2.01
N TRP A 442 -12.40 -14.33 3.14
CA TRP A 442 -13.10 -14.42 4.43
C TRP A 442 -14.36 -13.56 4.44
N LEU A 443 -14.29 -12.35 3.86
CA LEU A 443 -15.40 -11.40 3.84
C LEU A 443 -16.52 -11.80 2.86
N LEU A 444 -16.22 -12.59 1.84
CA LEU A 444 -17.25 -13.21 1.00
C LEU A 444 -18.19 -14.12 1.79
N ALA A 445 -17.73 -14.75 2.87
CA ALA A 445 -18.56 -15.60 3.71
C ALA A 445 -19.73 -14.84 4.37
N ILE A 446 -19.56 -13.52 4.56
CA ILE A 446 -20.57 -12.60 5.11
C ILE A 446 -21.10 -11.61 4.08
N GLN A 447 -20.82 -11.82 2.79
CA GLN A 447 -21.28 -10.97 1.67
C GLN A 447 -20.78 -9.51 1.76
N VAL A 448 -19.63 -9.30 2.39
CA VAL A 448 -18.93 -8.01 2.40
C VAL A 448 -18.00 -7.96 1.19
N HIS A 449 -18.23 -6.99 0.31
CA HIS A 449 -17.49 -6.83 -0.94
C HIS A 449 -16.57 -5.60 -0.88
N PRO A 450 -15.40 -5.65 -1.54
CA PRO A 450 -14.46 -4.54 -1.56
C PRO A 450 -15.02 -3.32 -2.30
N GLN A 451 -14.80 -2.13 -1.75
CA GLN A 451 -15.22 -0.85 -2.31
C GLN A 451 -13.98 -0.04 -2.75
N HIS A 452 -13.97 0.42 -4.02
CA HIS A 452 -12.82 1.16 -4.57
C HIS A 452 -12.74 2.59 -4.03
N LEU A 453 -11.54 2.98 -3.60
CA LEU A 453 -11.20 4.34 -3.18
C LEU A 453 -10.17 4.94 -4.14
N ASP A 454 -10.59 5.92 -4.94
CA ASP A 454 -9.71 6.56 -5.93
C ASP A 454 -8.50 7.26 -5.29
N VAL A 455 -8.66 7.76 -4.06
CA VAL A 455 -7.62 8.48 -3.31
C VAL A 455 -6.53 7.56 -2.74
N PHE A 456 -6.67 6.25 -2.90
CA PHE A 456 -5.71 5.23 -2.47
C PHE A 456 -4.91 4.79 -3.68
N LYS A 457 -3.65 5.23 -3.77
CA LYS A 457 -2.79 5.01 -4.94
C LYS A 457 -1.49 4.31 -4.56
N ASN A 458 -0.78 3.87 -5.58
CA ASN A 458 0.52 3.23 -5.45
C ASN A 458 1.45 3.78 -6.53
N LEU A 459 2.70 4.06 -6.15
CA LEU A 459 3.72 4.63 -7.02
C LEU A 459 3.92 3.87 -8.33
N ARG A 460 3.77 2.54 -8.30
CA ARG A 460 4.02 1.67 -9.44
C ARG A 460 2.88 1.64 -10.45
N GLU A 461 1.70 2.11 -10.08
CA GLU A 461 0.51 2.03 -10.93
C GLU A 461 -0.06 3.38 -11.31
N ALA A 462 0.18 4.41 -10.51
CA ALA A 462 -0.35 5.74 -10.73
C ALA A 462 0.70 6.82 -10.51
N PRO A 463 0.71 7.89 -11.34
CA PRO A 463 1.52 9.06 -11.07
C PRO A 463 1.09 9.72 -9.75
N CYS A 464 1.99 10.49 -9.16
CA CYS A 464 1.66 11.29 -7.98
C CYS A 464 0.67 12.39 -8.36
N THR A 465 -0.40 12.51 -7.58
CA THR A 465 -1.39 13.61 -7.66
C THR A 465 -1.66 14.18 -6.26
N ASP A 466 -2.04 15.45 -6.20
CA ASP A 466 -2.16 16.17 -4.92
C ASP A 466 -3.42 15.82 -4.11
N ASP A 467 -4.30 14.98 -4.63
CA ASP A 467 -5.52 14.46 -3.99
C ASP A 467 -5.34 13.07 -3.32
N ILE A 468 -4.15 12.47 -3.40
CA ILE A 468 -3.87 11.14 -2.83
C ILE A 468 -3.88 11.14 -1.29
N VAL A 469 -4.82 10.43 -0.67
CA VAL A 469 -4.87 10.26 0.79
C VAL A 469 -3.86 9.20 1.28
N ALA A 470 -3.73 8.08 0.55
CA ALA A 470 -2.80 7.01 0.87
C ALA A 470 -1.93 6.67 -0.35
N TYR A 471 -0.60 6.78 -0.21
CA TYR A 471 0.35 6.51 -1.30
C TYR A 471 1.36 5.44 -0.92
N ALA A 472 1.33 4.31 -1.63
CA ALA A 472 2.16 3.13 -1.37
C ALA A 472 3.42 3.06 -2.26
N ASP A 473 4.29 2.09 -1.92
CA ASP A 473 5.58 1.80 -2.57
C ASP A 473 6.64 2.91 -2.39
N LEU A 474 6.56 3.66 -1.29
CA LEU A 474 7.44 4.78 -0.98
C LEU A 474 8.62 4.37 -0.10
N GLY A 475 9.81 4.89 -0.39
CA GLY A 475 10.97 4.81 0.49
C GLY A 475 10.86 5.73 1.72
N PRO A 476 11.64 5.48 2.80
CA PRO A 476 11.63 6.30 4.02
C PRO A 476 11.87 7.80 3.75
N SER A 477 12.80 8.12 2.85
CA SER A 477 13.12 9.51 2.51
C SER A 477 11.97 10.20 1.75
N ALA A 478 11.24 9.47 0.91
CA ALA A 478 10.09 10.00 0.17
C ALA A 478 8.99 10.45 1.15
N MET A 479 8.69 9.63 2.17
CA MET A 479 7.72 9.99 3.21
C MET A 479 8.10 11.29 3.93
N ARG A 480 9.38 11.49 4.21
CA ARG A 480 9.90 12.70 4.85
C ARG A 480 9.81 13.93 3.93
N VAL A 481 10.10 13.78 2.65
CA VAL A 481 9.94 14.84 1.65
C VAL A 481 8.47 15.26 1.55
N ILE A 482 7.56 14.31 1.41
CA ILE A 482 6.11 14.57 1.39
C ILE A 482 5.69 15.33 2.64
N GLN A 483 6.10 14.86 3.83
CA GLN A 483 5.77 15.54 5.08
C GLN A 483 6.29 16.97 5.14
N SER A 484 7.54 17.21 4.69
CA SER A 484 8.14 18.54 4.64
C SER A 484 7.38 19.46 3.69
N ASN A 485 6.95 18.93 2.54
CA ASN A 485 6.13 19.66 1.58
C ASN A 485 4.84 20.15 2.22
N LEU A 486 4.07 19.23 2.83
CA LEU A 486 2.80 19.55 3.48
C LEU A 486 2.98 20.57 4.61
N ARG A 487 4.01 20.41 5.47
CA ARG A 487 4.32 21.36 6.55
C ARG A 487 4.71 22.76 6.03
N SER A 488 5.30 22.83 4.84
CA SER A 488 5.73 24.09 4.23
C SER A 488 4.67 24.72 3.32
N GLY A 489 3.46 24.15 3.26
CA GLY A 489 2.40 24.59 2.35
C GLY A 489 2.70 24.35 0.86
N ARG A 490 3.66 23.46 0.55
CA ARG A 490 3.91 22.98 -0.82
C ARG A 490 2.94 21.84 -1.14
N SER A 491 2.77 21.56 -2.43
CA SER A 491 1.93 20.46 -2.88
C SER A 491 2.49 19.10 -2.46
N PHE A 492 1.62 18.09 -2.31
CA PHE A 492 2.01 16.74 -1.91
C PHE A 492 3.11 16.19 -2.84
N CYS A 493 2.94 16.39 -4.14
CA CYS A 493 3.85 15.92 -5.18
C CYS A 493 5.00 16.88 -5.51
N HIS A 494 5.25 17.91 -4.69
CA HIS A 494 6.34 18.84 -4.94
C HIS A 494 7.70 18.12 -4.91
N GLY A 495 8.49 18.27 -5.98
CA GLY A 495 9.77 17.56 -6.11
C GLY A 495 9.62 16.05 -6.38
N PHE A 496 8.43 15.60 -6.80
CA PHE A 496 8.19 14.20 -7.10
C PHE A 496 9.15 13.63 -8.16
N ASN A 497 9.81 12.54 -7.80
CA ASN A 497 10.61 11.74 -8.71
C ASN A 497 10.37 10.25 -8.42
N ALA A 498 9.76 9.54 -9.37
CA ALA A 498 9.37 8.15 -9.18
C ALA A 498 10.54 7.20 -8.88
N LEU A 499 11.77 7.54 -9.29
CA LEU A 499 12.94 6.70 -9.06
C LEU A 499 13.52 6.88 -7.65
N THR A 500 13.60 8.12 -7.15
CA THR A 500 14.09 8.34 -5.77
C THR A 500 13.01 8.09 -4.73
N TRP A 501 11.73 8.14 -5.11
CA TRP A 501 10.64 7.88 -4.19
C TRP A 501 10.32 6.38 -4.04
N ASP A 502 10.68 5.51 -5.00
CA ASP A 502 10.43 4.06 -4.90
C ASP A 502 11.26 3.42 -3.77
N LYS A 503 10.58 2.60 -2.97
CA LYS A 503 11.19 1.86 -1.86
C LYS A 503 12.36 0.95 -2.27
N ASP A 504 12.39 0.45 -3.50
CA ASP A 504 13.46 -0.46 -3.96
C ASP A 504 14.76 0.30 -4.21
N ALA A 505 14.69 1.60 -4.54
CA ALA A 505 15.88 2.45 -4.63
C ALA A 505 16.62 2.57 -3.29
N PHE A 506 15.88 2.48 -2.17
CA PHE A 506 16.44 2.40 -0.84
C PHE A 506 17.12 1.04 -0.57
N GLN A 507 16.49 -0.07 -0.97
CA GLN A 507 17.05 -1.42 -0.74
C GLN A 507 18.39 -1.64 -1.44
N GLN A 508 18.57 -1.05 -2.63
CA GLN A 508 19.85 -1.11 -3.35
C GLN A 508 20.98 -0.39 -2.59
N LEU A 509 20.71 0.74 -1.93
CA LEU A 509 21.70 1.50 -1.16
C LEU A 509 22.16 0.75 0.11
N VAL A 510 21.24 0.09 0.80
CA VAL A 510 21.59 -0.70 2.00
C VAL A 510 22.43 -1.93 1.63
N SER A 511 22.20 -2.51 0.44
CA SER A 511 22.99 -3.66 -0.02
C SER A 511 24.44 -3.31 -0.40
N THR A 512 24.70 -2.10 -0.90
CA THR A 512 26.04 -1.66 -1.31
C THR A 512 26.97 -1.29 -0.15
N ASP A 513 26.43 -0.97 1.03
CA ASP A 513 27.24 -0.69 2.23
C ASP A 513 27.59 -1.97 3.03
N SER A 514 27.15 -3.14 2.56
CA SER A 514 27.34 -4.45 3.22
C SER A 514 28.33 -5.40 2.52
N SER A 515 29.02 -4.93 1.47
CA SER A 515 30.02 -5.69 0.70
C SER A 515 31.45 -5.27 0.98
#